data_AF-A0A1H0FJW6-F1
#
_entry.id   AF-A0A1H0FJW6-F1
#
_cell.length_a   1.000
_cell.length_b   1.000
_cell.length_c   1.000
_cell.angle_alpha   90.00
_cell.angle_beta   90.00
_cell.angle_gamma   90.00
#
_symmetry.space_group_name_H-M   'P 1'
#
loop_
_entity.id
_entity.type
_entity.pdbx_description
1 polymer ?
#
loop_
_entity_poly.entity_id
_entity_poly.type
_entity_poly.pdbx_seq_one_letter_code
_entity_poly.pdbx_strand_id
1 'polypeptide(L)'
;MRAVHFGAGNIGRGFIGALLDQSGYETVFVDVNEALIDLLNERNQYHVELAGADSTIEVKNVSGLNSMKQPHEVVEALVHADLVTTAVGPNILPVISKLLAEGLEKRMKEQAGPLNVIACENMIGGSEALKQHVLENMDESLHERLVDLIGFPNAAVDRIVPDQHNEDPLTVKVEPYYEWVVETPAIKGVQPEVEGITYVEDLTPYIERKLFTVNTGHAATAYLGSYYGHSTIKEAMDDPIVKEKVEGALKETGAVLIEKYGFDKVQHEGYVDKIINRFLNPDLSDEVTRVGRGPIRKLGPKDRLVRPAVEYLERVEEDPHYLVEVIAAALSYKNEADSEAKELQEKVLDHGPTAAFKDISELNANHRLVQLVEQKYKEMN
;
A
#
# COMPACT_ATOMS: atom_id res chain seq x y z
N MET A 1 10.64 4.13 24.94
CA MET A 1 10.41 2.79 24.35
C MET A 1 11.36 2.63 23.18
N ARG A 2 11.73 1.42 22.79
CA ARG A 2 12.62 1.14 21.66
C ARG A 2 11.88 0.42 20.55
N ALA A 3 11.97 0.94 19.33
CA ALA A 3 11.47 0.29 18.13
C ALA A 3 12.65 -0.19 17.26
N VAL A 4 12.53 -1.39 16.70
CA VAL A 4 13.43 -1.86 15.64
C VAL A 4 12.67 -1.85 14.33
N HIS A 5 13.15 -1.11 13.35
CA HIS A 5 12.49 -0.95 12.05
C HIS A 5 13.36 -1.52 10.92
N PHE A 6 12.92 -2.59 10.29
CA PHE A 6 13.59 -3.14 9.10
C PHE A 6 13.18 -2.33 7.85
N GLY A 7 14.18 -1.82 7.13
CA GLY A 7 14.00 -1.00 5.93
C GLY A 7 14.16 0.49 6.22
N ALA A 8 15.37 1.03 6.01
CA ALA A 8 15.65 2.45 6.19
C ALA A 8 15.27 3.30 4.96
N GLY A 9 14.54 2.75 3.99
CA GLY A 9 14.12 3.45 2.77
C GLY A 9 13.12 4.58 3.01
N ASN A 10 12.56 5.13 1.92
CA ASN A 10 11.68 6.29 1.99
C ASN A 10 10.39 6.04 2.79
N ILE A 11 9.79 4.84 2.70
CA ILE A 11 8.62 4.48 3.53
C ILE A 11 9.02 4.34 5.01
N GLY A 12 10.15 3.69 5.27
CA GLY A 12 10.65 3.51 6.64
C GLY A 12 10.92 4.84 7.33
N ARG A 13 11.62 5.77 6.68
CA ARG A 13 11.91 7.10 7.24
C ARG A 13 10.70 8.05 7.18
N GLY A 14 10.06 8.13 6.02
CA GLY A 14 9.03 9.12 5.74
C GLY A 14 7.65 8.76 6.28
N PHE A 15 7.45 7.55 6.79
CA PHE A 15 6.16 7.13 7.32
C PHE A 15 6.30 6.43 8.67
N ILE A 16 6.79 5.20 8.70
CA ILE A 16 6.72 4.36 9.90
C ILE A 16 7.62 4.92 11.01
N GLY A 17 8.88 5.18 10.70
CA GLY A 17 9.85 5.77 11.62
C GLY A 17 9.45 7.17 12.11
N ALA A 18 8.83 7.99 11.25
CA ALA A 18 8.32 9.30 11.66
C ALA A 18 7.21 9.19 12.71
N LEU A 19 6.26 8.26 12.55
CA LEU A 19 5.21 8.02 13.54
C LEU A 19 5.75 7.40 14.84
N LEU A 20 6.77 6.55 14.74
CA LEU A 20 7.45 5.98 15.91
C LEU A 20 8.12 7.08 16.75
N ASP A 21 8.84 8.02 16.13
CA ASP A 21 9.45 9.15 16.85
C ASP A 21 8.40 10.09 17.46
N GLN A 22 7.32 10.40 16.72
CA GLN A 22 6.19 11.18 17.26
C GLN A 22 5.57 10.52 18.50
N SER A 23 5.63 9.19 18.56
CA SER A 23 5.14 8.37 19.68
C SER A 23 6.19 8.17 20.79
N GLY A 24 7.35 8.81 20.69
CA GLY A 24 8.41 8.76 21.70
C GLY A 24 9.26 7.47 21.68
N TYR A 25 9.29 6.74 20.56
CA TYR A 25 10.20 5.61 20.39
C TYR A 25 11.59 6.06 19.96
N GLU A 26 12.62 5.54 20.62
CA GLU A 26 13.96 5.48 20.04
C GLU A 26 13.95 4.44 18.92
N THR A 27 14.24 4.85 17.69
CA THR A 27 14.13 3.97 16.51
C THR A 27 15.50 3.51 16.04
N VAL A 28 15.70 2.19 16.01
CA VAL A 28 16.86 1.52 15.41
C VAL A 28 16.46 1.03 14.03
N PHE A 29 16.92 1.72 12.99
CA PHE A 29 16.76 1.27 11.60
C PHE A 29 17.69 0.10 11.30
N VAL A 30 17.20 -0.89 10.57
CA VAL A 30 17.97 -2.05 10.13
C VAL A 30 17.90 -2.14 8.61
N ASP A 31 19.04 -2.01 7.94
CA ASP A 31 19.13 -2.03 6.47
C ASP A 31 20.48 -2.61 6.02
N VAL A 32 20.66 -2.82 4.71
CA VAL A 32 21.94 -3.22 4.11
C VAL A 32 22.69 -2.05 3.50
N ASN A 33 22.03 -0.91 3.28
CA ASN A 33 22.61 0.31 2.74
C ASN A 33 23.54 0.98 3.77
N GLU A 34 24.83 0.65 3.71
CA GLU A 34 25.85 1.16 4.64
C GLU A 34 25.92 2.68 4.68
N ALA A 35 25.97 3.36 3.53
CA ALA A 35 26.07 4.81 3.49
C ALA A 35 24.89 5.50 4.20
N LEU A 36 23.70 4.94 4.07
CA LEU A 36 22.50 5.45 4.73
C LEU A 36 22.54 5.21 6.25
N ILE A 37 22.96 4.01 6.67
CA ILE A 37 23.11 3.64 8.08
C ILE A 37 24.16 4.52 8.76
N ASP A 38 25.30 4.77 8.12
CA ASP A 38 26.35 5.63 8.64
C ASP A 38 25.85 7.07 8.84
N LEU A 39 25.11 7.62 7.87
CA LEU A 39 24.50 8.95 7.99
C LEU A 39 23.48 9.04 9.13
N LEU A 40 22.64 8.01 9.30
CA LEU A 40 21.69 7.96 10.43
C LEU A 40 22.43 7.95 11.78
N ASN A 41 23.55 7.24 11.88
CA ASN A 41 24.36 7.18 13.09
C ASN A 41 25.18 8.46 13.34
N GLU A 42 25.62 9.14 12.30
CA GLU A 42 26.35 10.42 12.41
C GLU A 42 25.43 11.53 12.93
N ARG A 43 24.20 11.60 12.42
CA ARG A 43 23.29 12.73 12.67
C ARG A 43 22.27 12.46 13.77
N ASN A 44 21.86 11.21 13.96
CA ASN A 44 20.78 10.78 14.87
C ASN A 44 19.42 11.48 14.65
N GLN A 45 19.26 12.16 13.52
CA GLN A 45 18.05 12.87 13.12
C GLN A 45 17.98 13.06 11.60
N TYR A 46 16.78 13.29 11.09
CA TYR A 46 16.52 13.66 9.70
C TYR A 46 15.21 14.44 9.56
N HIS A 47 14.91 14.88 8.34
CA HIS A 47 13.72 15.66 8.03
C HIS A 47 12.78 14.91 7.10
N VAL A 48 11.48 15.09 7.34
CA VAL A 48 10.41 14.63 6.47
C VAL A 48 9.67 15.86 5.94
N GLU A 49 9.78 16.12 4.65
CA GLU A 49 9.11 17.25 3.99
C GLU A 49 7.69 16.85 3.56
N LEU A 50 6.70 17.70 3.85
CA LEU A 50 5.32 17.42 3.48
C LEU A 50 4.96 18.07 2.14
N ALA A 51 4.69 17.24 1.12
CA ALA A 51 4.37 17.70 -0.22
C ALA A 51 3.08 18.54 -0.25
N GLY A 52 3.14 19.74 -0.83
CA GLY A 52 2.02 20.69 -0.86
C GLY A 52 1.74 21.40 0.47
N ALA A 53 2.58 21.23 1.48
CA ALA A 53 2.56 22.01 2.71
C ALA A 53 3.96 22.60 2.94
N ASP A 54 4.08 23.90 3.20
CA ASP A 54 5.36 24.53 3.57
C ASP A 54 5.74 24.13 5.01
N SER A 55 5.89 22.84 5.27
CA SER A 55 6.09 22.25 6.58
C SER A 55 6.97 21.01 6.53
N THR A 56 7.76 20.84 7.58
CA THR A 56 8.72 19.75 7.74
C THR A 56 8.54 19.13 9.11
N ILE A 57 8.59 17.81 9.19
CA ILE A 57 8.65 17.06 10.44
C ILE A 57 10.12 16.73 10.70
N GLU A 58 10.63 17.13 11.87
CA GLU A 58 11.96 16.72 12.33
C GLU A 58 11.83 15.40 13.07
N VAL A 59 12.55 14.37 12.62
CA VAL A 59 12.58 13.04 13.24
C VAL A 59 13.88 12.87 14.02
N LYS A 60 13.80 12.51 15.29
CA LYS A 60 14.94 12.46 16.22
C LYS A 60 15.15 11.06 16.82
N ASN A 61 16.21 10.94 17.63
CA ASN A 61 16.53 9.74 18.41
C ASN A 61 16.60 8.47 17.56
N VAL A 62 17.18 8.60 16.37
CA VAL A 62 17.35 7.48 15.45
C VAL A 62 18.79 6.99 15.41
N SER A 63 18.94 5.70 15.16
CA SER A 63 20.23 5.07 14.85
C SER A 63 20.02 3.99 13.80
N GLY A 64 21.11 3.44 13.29
CA GLY A 64 21.09 2.44 12.24
C GLY A 64 22.02 1.26 12.54
N LEU A 65 21.61 0.06 12.15
CA LEU A 65 22.44 -1.15 12.13
C LEU A 65 22.44 -1.76 10.73
N ASN A 66 23.62 -2.13 10.24
CA ASN A 66 23.72 -2.85 8.98
C ASN A 66 23.48 -4.35 9.22
N SER A 67 22.37 -4.92 8.71
CA SER A 67 21.99 -6.31 8.99
C SER A 67 22.98 -7.37 8.50
N MET A 68 23.82 -7.04 7.52
CA MET A 68 24.85 -7.94 6.98
C MET A 68 26.17 -7.84 7.74
N LYS A 69 26.50 -6.66 8.29
CA LYS A 69 27.78 -6.43 8.99
C LYS A 69 27.67 -6.53 10.51
N GLN A 70 26.49 -6.26 11.05
CA GLN A 70 26.20 -6.19 12.48
C GLN A 70 25.04 -7.10 12.89
N PRO A 71 25.00 -8.38 12.47
CA PRO A 71 23.87 -9.27 12.75
C PRO A 71 23.70 -9.52 14.26
N HIS A 72 24.80 -9.57 15.02
CA HIS A 72 24.75 -9.76 16.46
C HIS A 72 24.07 -8.58 17.16
N GLU A 73 24.42 -7.36 16.78
CA GLU A 73 23.85 -6.13 17.34
C GLU A 73 22.36 -6.01 16.99
N VAL A 74 21.94 -6.46 15.80
CA VAL A 74 20.51 -6.52 15.45
C VAL A 74 19.77 -7.52 16.35
N VAL A 75 20.34 -8.70 16.60
CA VAL A 75 19.79 -9.69 17.53
C VAL A 75 19.64 -9.10 18.94
N GLU A 76 20.64 -8.38 19.44
CA GLU A 76 20.55 -7.68 20.74
C GLU A 76 19.47 -6.60 20.72
N ALA A 77 19.34 -5.83 19.63
CA ALA A 77 18.32 -4.81 19.51
C ALA A 77 16.91 -5.42 19.56
N LEU A 78 16.69 -6.58 18.92
CA LEU A 78 15.43 -7.31 18.95
C LEU A 78 15.07 -7.83 20.35
N VAL A 79 16.05 -8.28 21.12
CA VAL A 79 15.84 -8.74 22.51
C VAL A 79 15.29 -7.61 23.38
N HIS A 80 15.71 -6.37 23.15
CA HIS A 80 15.31 -5.19 23.94
C HIS A 80 14.26 -4.31 23.25
N ALA A 81 13.67 -4.77 22.14
CA ALA A 81 12.62 -4.02 21.45
C ALA A 81 11.31 -4.06 22.25
N ASP A 82 10.57 -2.95 22.19
CA ASP A 82 9.17 -2.86 22.61
C ASP A 82 8.22 -3.06 21.41
N LEU A 83 8.72 -2.78 20.19
CA LEU A 83 7.99 -2.94 18.94
C LEU A 83 8.97 -3.24 17.79
N VAL A 84 8.59 -4.15 16.89
CA VAL A 84 9.32 -4.38 15.64
C VAL A 84 8.39 -4.07 14.46
N THR A 85 8.91 -3.36 13.47
CA THR A 85 8.17 -3.03 12.24
C THR A 85 9.04 -3.28 11.01
N THR A 86 8.41 -3.47 9.84
CA THR A 86 9.13 -3.64 8.57
C THR A 86 8.51 -2.80 7.46
N ALA A 87 9.34 -2.29 6.55
CA ALA A 87 8.94 -1.71 5.27
C ALA A 87 10.02 -2.02 4.22
N VAL A 88 10.19 -3.29 3.90
CA VAL A 88 11.30 -3.82 3.07
C VAL A 88 10.85 -4.34 1.70
N GLY A 89 9.55 -4.48 1.49
CA GLY A 89 8.96 -5.13 0.33
C GLY A 89 8.72 -6.63 0.56
N PRO A 90 7.62 -7.22 0.04
CA PRO A 90 7.27 -8.63 0.27
C PRO A 90 8.38 -9.64 -0.04
N ASN A 91 9.16 -9.39 -1.09
CA ASN A 91 10.24 -10.28 -1.53
C ASN A 91 11.45 -10.29 -0.57
N ILE A 92 11.54 -9.32 0.34
CA ILE A 92 12.63 -9.20 1.31
C ILE A 92 12.23 -9.76 2.68
N LEU A 93 10.94 -9.97 2.95
CA LEU A 93 10.45 -10.61 4.19
C LEU A 93 11.13 -11.97 4.49
N PRO A 94 11.31 -12.90 3.53
CA PRO A 94 12.01 -14.16 3.79
C PRO A 94 13.49 -13.97 4.12
N VAL A 95 14.10 -12.87 3.68
CA VAL A 95 15.52 -12.59 3.92
C VAL A 95 15.73 -12.10 5.35
N ILE A 96 14.88 -11.18 5.82
CA ILE A 96 14.97 -10.63 7.18
C ILE A 96 14.45 -11.61 8.25
N SER A 97 13.60 -12.58 7.87
CA SER A 97 12.98 -13.52 8.81
C SER A 97 14.00 -14.37 9.56
N LYS A 98 15.15 -14.69 8.94
CA LYS A 98 16.24 -15.43 9.59
C LYS A 98 16.77 -14.68 10.82
N LEU A 99 17.09 -13.40 10.65
CA LEU A 99 17.64 -12.57 11.73
C LEU A 99 16.58 -12.28 12.80
N LEU A 100 15.32 -12.12 12.39
CA LEU A 100 14.18 -12.05 13.30
C LEU A 100 14.03 -13.33 14.12
N ALA A 101 14.11 -14.51 13.50
CA ALA A 101 14.03 -15.79 14.22
C ALA A 101 15.12 -15.89 15.29
N GLU A 102 16.38 -15.62 14.94
CA GLU A 102 17.50 -15.61 15.89
C GLU A 102 17.26 -14.65 17.07
N GLY A 103 16.80 -13.43 16.78
CA GLY A 103 16.46 -12.43 17.80
C GLY A 103 15.31 -12.83 18.71
N LEU A 104 14.23 -13.36 18.14
CA LEU A 104 13.04 -13.78 18.88
C LEU A 104 13.31 -15.03 19.73
N GLU A 105 14.09 -15.98 19.23
CA GLU A 105 14.57 -17.11 20.03
C GLU A 105 15.37 -16.63 21.24
N LYS A 106 16.31 -15.70 21.01
CA LYS A 106 17.13 -15.14 22.10
C LYS A 106 16.24 -14.41 23.12
N ARG A 107 15.31 -13.57 22.66
CA ARG A 107 14.34 -12.87 23.50
C ARG A 107 13.55 -13.83 24.39
N MET A 108 13.04 -14.93 23.82
CA MET A 108 12.31 -15.95 24.56
C MET A 108 13.21 -16.66 25.58
N LYS A 109 14.46 -17.00 25.22
CA LYS A 109 15.44 -17.59 26.15
C LYS A 109 15.71 -16.67 27.34
N GLU A 110 15.79 -15.35 27.10
CA GLU A 110 16.00 -14.33 28.14
C GLU A 110 14.72 -13.88 28.87
N GLN A 111 13.55 -14.42 28.49
CA GLN A 111 12.26 -14.11 29.11
C GLN A 111 11.93 -12.60 29.11
N ALA A 112 12.34 -11.88 28.06
CA ALA A 112 12.15 -10.44 27.94
C ALA A 112 10.69 -10.00 27.60
N GLY A 113 9.70 -10.84 27.92
CA GLY A 113 8.28 -10.55 27.77
C GLY A 113 7.73 -10.55 26.33
N PRO A 114 6.43 -10.24 26.18
CA PRO A 114 5.77 -10.20 24.87
C PRO A 114 6.37 -9.15 23.93
N LEU A 115 6.17 -9.33 22.61
CA LEU A 115 6.57 -8.37 21.58
C LEU A 115 5.59 -8.45 20.40
N ASN A 116 5.38 -7.34 19.71
CA ASN A 116 4.60 -7.30 18.47
C ASN A 116 5.51 -6.98 17.28
N VAL A 117 5.35 -7.73 16.20
CA VAL A 117 6.08 -7.58 14.92
C VAL A 117 5.05 -7.22 13.84
N ILE A 118 5.11 -6.00 13.31
CA ILE A 118 4.12 -5.46 12.37
C ILE A 118 4.77 -5.21 11.01
N ALA A 119 4.47 -6.06 10.03
CA ALA A 119 4.95 -5.85 8.66
C ALA A 119 4.10 -4.79 7.96
N CYS A 120 4.68 -3.62 7.71
CA CYS A 120 4.04 -2.47 7.09
C CYS A 120 4.29 -2.48 5.58
N GLU A 121 3.82 -3.53 4.93
CA GLU A 121 4.10 -3.81 3.52
C GLU A 121 2.89 -3.49 2.63
N ASN A 122 3.14 -3.26 1.34
CA ASN A 122 2.06 -3.19 0.34
C ASN A 122 1.58 -4.60 -0.05
N MET A 123 1.12 -5.36 0.95
CA MET A 123 0.70 -6.75 0.83
C MET A 123 -0.38 -7.07 1.87
N ILE A 124 -1.43 -7.79 1.43
CA ILE A 124 -2.44 -8.35 2.34
C ILE A 124 -1.80 -9.50 3.12
N GLY A 125 -1.94 -9.49 4.45
CA GLY A 125 -1.42 -10.57 5.29
C GLY A 125 0.11 -10.53 5.47
N GLY A 126 0.74 -9.36 5.33
CA GLY A 126 2.20 -9.22 5.39
C GLY A 126 2.83 -9.75 6.69
N SER A 127 2.20 -9.50 7.85
CA SER A 127 2.71 -9.96 9.14
C SER A 127 2.53 -11.47 9.31
N GLU A 128 1.41 -12.04 8.85
CA GLU A 128 1.23 -13.48 8.85
C GLU A 128 2.22 -14.17 7.91
N ALA A 129 2.49 -13.62 6.72
CA ALA A 129 3.52 -14.14 5.83
C ALA A 129 4.92 -14.09 6.48
N LEU A 130 5.26 -12.97 7.14
CA LEU A 130 6.52 -12.85 7.87
C LEU A 130 6.63 -13.88 9.00
N LYS A 131 5.55 -14.11 9.75
CA LYS A 131 5.48 -15.13 10.80
C LYS A 131 5.78 -16.53 10.25
N GLN A 132 5.22 -16.90 9.10
CA GLN A 132 5.52 -18.19 8.47
C GLN A 132 7.01 -18.31 8.14
N HIS A 133 7.61 -17.27 7.56
CA HIS A 133 9.05 -17.27 7.28
C HIS A 133 9.92 -17.29 8.55
N VAL A 134 9.46 -16.70 9.66
CA VAL A 134 10.15 -16.79 10.96
C VAL A 134 10.10 -18.23 11.50
N LEU A 135 8.93 -18.88 11.44
CA LEU A 135 8.74 -20.27 11.88
C LEU A 135 9.60 -21.25 11.06
N GLU A 136 9.72 -21.04 9.74
CA GLU A 136 10.59 -21.82 8.84
C GLU A 136 12.08 -21.75 9.24
N ASN A 137 12.50 -20.68 9.90
CA ASN A 137 13.88 -20.46 10.35
C ASN A 137 14.07 -20.72 11.86
N MET A 138 13.06 -21.27 12.54
CA MET A 138 13.06 -21.50 13.98
C MET A 138 12.86 -22.99 14.29
N ASP A 139 13.53 -23.48 15.35
CA ASP A 139 13.32 -24.84 15.85
C ASP A 139 11.84 -25.08 16.20
N GLU A 140 11.25 -26.18 15.71
CA GLU A 140 9.83 -26.53 15.91
C GLU A 140 9.43 -26.56 17.38
N SER A 141 10.35 -26.91 18.29
CA SER A 141 10.09 -26.93 19.73
C SER A 141 9.81 -25.55 20.33
N LEU A 142 10.13 -24.46 19.62
CA LEU A 142 9.90 -23.09 20.05
C LEU A 142 8.63 -22.47 19.45
N HIS A 143 7.97 -23.14 18.50
CA HIS A 143 6.84 -22.58 17.75
C HIS A 143 5.65 -22.21 18.66
N GLU A 144 5.25 -23.10 19.57
CA GLU A 144 4.16 -22.83 20.53
C GLU A 144 4.49 -21.60 21.39
N ARG A 145 5.73 -21.54 21.87
CA ARG A 145 6.19 -20.43 22.70
C ARG A 145 6.25 -19.10 21.95
N LEU A 146 6.61 -19.13 20.67
CA LEU A 146 6.56 -17.96 19.79
C LEU A 146 5.13 -17.46 19.67
N VAL A 147 4.17 -18.34 19.37
CA VAL A 147 2.75 -17.98 19.20
C VAL A 147 2.15 -17.40 20.48
N ASP A 148 2.60 -17.85 21.65
CA ASP A 148 2.13 -17.32 22.93
C ASP A 148 2.69 -15.93 23.26
N LEU A 149 3.95 -15.65 22.92
CA LEU A 149 4.65 -14.44 23.34
C LEU A 149 4.74 -13.36 22.26
N ILE A 150 4.74 -13.74 20.98
CA ILE A 150 5.01 -12.83 19.87
C ILE A 150 3.77 -12.64 19.01
N GLY A 151 3.31 -11.39 18.93
CA GLY A 151 2.20 -10.99 18.07
C GLY A 151 2.68 -10.64 16.67
N PHE A 152 1.93 -11.07 15.66
CA PHE A 152 2.14 -10.71 14.25
C PHE A 152 0.87 -10.08 13.67
N PRO A 153 0.40 -8.94 14.20
CA PRO A 153 -0.82 -8.32 13.69
C PRO A 153 -0.59 -7.78 12.28
N ASN A 154 -1.50 -8.10 11.35
CA ASN A 154 -1.41 -7.53 10.01
C ASN A 154 -1.71 -6.03 10.06
N ALA A 155 -1.16 -5.33 9.06
CA ALA A 155 -1.38 -3.92 8.88
C ALA A 155 -1.80 -3.60 7.45
N ALA A 156 -2.62 -2.57 7.31
CA ALA A 156 -2.86 -1.87 6.05
C ALA A 156 -2.24 -0.49 6.17
N VAL A 157 -1.34 -0.18 5.25
CA VAL A 157 -0.60 1.08 5.22
C VAL A 157 -0.83 1.82 3.90
N ASP A 158 -1.05 3.13 3.99
CA ASP A 158 -1.22 4.00 2.83
C ASP A 158 -0.58 5.37 3.08
N ARG A 159 0.48 5.64 2.32
CA ARG A 159 1.10 6.96 2.18
C ARG A 159 1.81 7.01 0.84
N ILE A 160 1.54 8.04 0.04
CA ILE A 160 2.24 8.31 -1.20
C ILE A 160 3.59 8.93 -0.85
N VAL A 161 4.63 8.24 -1.30
CA VAL A 161 6.01 8.67 -1.20
C VAL A 161 6.59 8.58 -2.61
N PRO A 162 6.76 9.72 -3.32
CA PRO A 162 7.21 9.70 -4.70
C PRO A 162 8.65 9.21 -4.81
N ASP A 163 9.00 8.73 -6.01
CA ASP A 163 10.40 8.54 -6.37
C ASP A 163 11.08 9.91 -6.34
N GLN A 164 12.21 9.99 -5.65
CA GLN A 164 12.81 11.28 -5.29
C GLN A 164 14.32 11.16 -5.14
N HIS A 165 14.98 12.29 -5.40
CA HIS A 165 16.38 12.49 -5.14
C HIS A 165 16.55 13.85 -4.48
N ASN A 166 16.93 13.83 -3.20
CA ASN A 166 17.11 15.03 -2.40
C ASN A 166 18.61 15.31 -2.26
N GLU A 167 18.98 16.60 -2.17
CA GLU A 167 20.37 16.99 -1.91
C GLU A 167 20.87 16.40 -0.59
N ASP A 168 20.01 16.34 0.42
CA ASP A 168 20.25 15.60 1.66
C ASP A 168 19.72 14.16 1.56
N PRO A 169 20.57 13.12 1.59
CA PRO A 169 20.15 11.73 1.43
C PRO A 169 19.20 11.22 2.52
N LEU A 170 19.19 11.83 3.71
CA LEU A 170 18.29 11.44 4.79
C LEU A 170 16.90 12.08 4.64
N THR A 171 16.82 13.24 4.01
CA THR A 171 15.56 13.95 3.78
C THR A 171 14.64 13.11 2.89
N VAL A 172 13.36 13.10 3.23
CA VAL A 172 12.33 12.40 2.47
C VAL A 172 11.07 13.25 2.36
N LYS A 173 10.62 13.48 1.13
CA LYS A 173 9.37 14.14 0.81
C LYS A 173 8.24 13.12 0.75
N VAL A 174 7.16 13.38 1.47
CA VAL A 174 5.98 12.52 1.57
C VAL A 174 4.73 13.36 1.51
N GLU A 175 3.59 12.75 1.17
CA GLU A 175 2.34 13.48 1.30
C GLU A 175 1.94 13.70 2.78
N PRO A 176 1.16 14.75 3.11
CA PRO A 176 0.63 14.97 4.45
C PRO A 176 -0.29 13.84 4.92
N TYR A 177 -1.09 13.28 4.01
CA TYR A 177 -2.00 12.18 4.31
C TYR A 177 -1.24 10.89 4.64
N TYR A 178 -1.73 10.15 5.63
CA TYR A 178 -1.29 8.80 5.89
C TYR A 178 -2.41 8.00 6.55
N GLU A 179 -2.34 6.68 6.42
CA GLU A 179 -3.22 5.75 7.12
C GLU A 179 -2.43 4.49 7.50
N TRP A 180 -2.43 4.16 8.79
CA TRP A 180 -1.85 2.93 9.33
C TRP A 180 -2.90 2.24 10.19
N VAL A 181 -3.44 1.12 9.70
CA VAL A 181 -4.47 0.34 10.39
C VAL A 181 -3.88 -1.00 10.80
N VAL A 182 -4.10 -1.44 12.04
CA VAL A 182 -3.52 -2.68 12.60
C VAL A 182 -4.60 -3.54 13.23
N GLU A 183 -4.55 -4.85 12.97
CA GLU A 183 -5.47 -5.83 13.57
C GLU A 183 -5.15 -6.09 15.04
N THR A 184 -6.15 -6.06 15.91
CA THR A 184 -6.00 -6.33 17.34
C THR A 184 -5.92 -7.82 17.73
N PRO A 185 -6.57 -8.80 17.06
CA PRO A 185 -6.65 -10.17 17.58
C PRO A 185 -5.29 -10.89 17.72
N ALA A 186 -4.30 -10.53 16.91
CA ALA A 186 -2.97 -11.13 16.93
C ALA A 186 -1.98 -10.38 17.83
N ILE A 187 -2.39 -9.30 18.50
CA ILE A 187 -1.54 -8.54 19.43
C ILE A 187 -1.28 -9.37 20.69
N LYS A 188 -0.04 -9.33 21.17
CA LYS A 188 0.39 -9.96 22.43
C LYS A 188 0.82 -8.91 23.45
N GLY A 189 0.48 -9.14 24.71
CA GLY A 189 0.80 -8.23 25.79
C GLY A 189 0.08 -6.89 25.67
N VAL A 190 0.82 -5.80 25.85
CA VAL A 190 0.28 -4.44 25.75
C VAL A 190 0.18 -4.05 24.27
N GLN A 191 -0.97 -3.52 23.88
CA GLN A 191 -1.15 -2.92 22.55
C GLN A 191 -0.13 -1.78 22.39
N PRO A 192 0.70 -1.78 21.31
CA PRO A 192 1.67 -0.70 21.11
C PRO A 192 0.99 0.66 21.08
N GLU A 193 1.58 1.66 21.74
CA GLU A 193 1.05 3.02 21.77
C GLU A 193 1.77 3.84 20.70
N VAL A 194 1.25 3.81 19.47
CA VAL A 194 1.78 4.58 18.35
C VAL A 194 0.71 5.55 17.84
N GLU A 195 1.00 6.84 17.95
CA GLU A 195 0.18 7.91 17.40
C GLU A 195 0.04 7.73 15.87
N GLY A 196 -1.19 7.86 15.38
CA GLY A 196 -1.51 7.66 13.97
C GLY A 196 -1.91 6.24 13.58
N ILE A 197 -1.79 5.24 14.48
CA ILE A 197 -2.36 3.91 14.24
C ILE A 197 -3.85 3.88 14.59
N THR A 198 -4.64 3.32 13.68
CA THR A 198 -6.02 2.90 13.95
C THR A 198 -6.06 1.40 14.23
N TYR A 199 -6.44 1.01 15.43
CA TYR A 199 -6.58 -0.40 15.81
C TYR A 199 -8.00 -0.91 15.54
N VAL A 200 -8.11 -2.06 14.88
CA VAL A 200 -9.39 -2.63 14.43
C VAL A 200 -9.42 -4.13 14.65
N GLU A 201 -10.62 -4.71 14.77
CA GLU A 201 -10.73 -6.17 14.90
C GLU A 201 -10.58 -6.90 13.55
N ASP A 202 -10.98 -6.25 12.46
CA ASP A 202 -10.91 -6.80 11.09
C ASP A 202 -10.37 -5.73 10.13
N LEU A 203 -9.29 -6.07 9.43
CA LEU A 203 -8.63 -5.19 8.46
C LEU A 203 -9.30 -5.20 7.09
N THR A 204 -10.11 -6.22 6.80
CA THR A 204 -10.73 -6.44 5.49
C THR A 204 -11.46 -5.19 4.96
N PRO A 205 -12.31 -4.50 5.76
CA PRO A 205 -13.00 -3.29 5.30
C PRO A 205 -12.04 -2.18 4.86
N TYR A 206 -10.89 -2.03 5.54
CA TYR A 206 -9.92 -0.97 5.28
C TYR A 206 -9.06 -1.27 4.05
N ILE A 207 -8.64 -2.53 3.88
CA ILE A 207 -7.94 -3.00 2.68
C ILE A 207 -8.81 -2.77 1.46
N GLU A 208 -10.08 -3.19 1.52
CA GLU A 208 -11.01 -3.03 0.40
C GLU A 208 -11.35 -1.57 0.15
N ARG A 209 -11.58 -0.76 1.18
CA ARG A 209 -11.78 0.69 1.02
C ARG A 209 -10.61 1.34 0.30
N LYS A 210 -9.37 1.02 0.68
CA LYS A 210 -8.18 1.55 -0.01
C LYS A 210 -8.08 1.05 -1.46
N LEU A 211 -8.39 -0.22 -1.70
CA LEU A 211 -8.39 -0.79 -3.06
C LEU A 211 -9.46 -0.14 -3.96
N PHE A 212 -10.66 0.04 -3.43
CA PHE A 212 -11.83 0.51 -4.18
C PHE A 212 -11.91 2.04 -4.27
N THR A 213 -11.15 2.77 -3.45
CA THR A 213 -11.08 4.22 -3.52
C THR A 213 -9.74 4.70 -4.05
N VAL A 214 -8.64 4.45 -3.34
CA VAL A 214 -7.32 4.97 -3.74
C VAL A 214 -6.85 4.33 -5.03
N ASN A 215 -6.81 2.99 -5.06
CA ASN A 215 -6.27 2.30 -6.23
C ASN A 215 -7.20 2.45 -7.45
N THR A 216 -8.52 2.35 -7.27
CA THR A 216 -9.51 2.58 -8.34
C THR A 216 -9.41 4.01 -8.87
N GLY A 217 -9.44 5.02 -8.00
CA GLY A 217 -9.37 6.42 -8.40
C GLY A 217 -8.08 6.75 -9.16
N HIS A 218 -6.94 6.21 -8.71
CA HIS A 218 -5.66 6.46 -9.36
C HIS A 218 -5.57 5.77 -10.73
N ALA A 219 -6.08 4.53 -10.85
CA ALA A 219 -6.16 3.83 -12.13
C ALA A 219 -7.16 4.50 -13.09
N ALA A 220 -8.32 4.93 -12.58
CA ALA A 220 -9.32 5.68 -13.35
C ALA A 220 -8.71 6.95 -13.92
N THR A 221 -8.02 7.73 -13.08
CA THR A 221 -7.34 8.95 -13.49
C THR A 221 -6.29 8.68 -14.56
N ALA A 222 -5.47 7.64 -14.41
CA ALA A 222 -4.43 7.31 -15.38
C ALA A 222 -4.98 6.86 -16.73
N TYR A 223 -5.98 5.96 -16.75
CA TYR A 223 -6.54 5.45 -18.01
C TYR A 223 -7.39 6.49 -18.73
N LEU A 224 -8.22 7.24 -18.00
CA LEU A 224 -8.97 8.36 -18.58
C LEU A 224 -8.02 9.47 -19.01
N GLY A 225 -7.02 9.82 -18.20
CA GLY A 225 -5.99 10.80 -18.55
C GLY A 225 -5.28 10.44 -19.85
N SER A 226 -4.81 9.19 -19.97
CA SER A 226 -4.19 8.69 -21.20
C SER A 226 -5.14 8.72 -22.39
N TYR A 227 -6.43 8.37 -22.20
CA TYR A 227 -7.44 8.42 -23.26
C TYR A 227 -7.73 9.86 -23.74
N TYR A 228 -7.72 10.82 -22.82
CA TYR A 228 -7.92 12.24 -23.11
C TYR A 228 -6.64 12.99 -23.52
N GLY A 229 -5.49 12.31 -23.56
CA GLY A 229 -4.22 12.89 -24.02
C GLY A 229 -3.43 13.66 -22.96
N HIS A 230 -3.72 13.44 -21.68
CA HIS A 230 -2.98 14.04 -20.55
C HIS A 230 -1.75 13.19 -20.20
N SER A 231 -0.64 13.83 -19.83
CA SER A 231 0.61 13.12 -19.52
C SER A 231 0.75 12.82 -18.04
N THR A 232 0.19 13.67 -17.17
CA THR A 232 0.27 13.49 -15.72
C THR A 232 -1.09 13.33 -15.05
N ILE A 233 -1.09 12.76 -13.84
CA ILE A 233 -2.27 12.62 -12.98
C ILE A 233 -2.88 13.98 -12.67
N LYS A 234 -2.05 15.00 -12.40
CA LYS A 234 -2.54 16.35 -12.12
C LYS A 234 -3.22 16.99 -13.33
N GLU A 235 -2.62 16.89 -14.51
CA GLU A 235 -3.23 17.38 -15.76
C GLU A 235 -4.57 16.70 -16.02
N ALA A 236 -4.62 15.38 -15.83
CA ALA A 236 -5.85 14.61 -15.96
C ALA A 236 -6.91 15.07 -14.95
N MET A 237 -6.57 15.30 -13.69
CA MET A 237 -7.53 15.78 -12.68
C MET A 237 -7.91 17.26 -12.81
N ASP A 238 -7.13 18.06 -13.53
CA ASP A 238 -7.49 19.44 -13.89
C ASP A 238 -8.51 19.50 -15.03
N ASP A 239 -8.64 18.44 -15.83
CA ASP A 239 -9.70 18.30 -16.83
C ASP A 239 -11.05 18.00 -16.13
N PRO A 240 -12.06 18.88 -16.24
CA PRO A 240 -13.36 18.66 -15.61
C PRO A 240 -14.05 17.37 -16.07
N ILE A 241 -13.82 16.92 -17.31
CA ILE A 241 -14.43 15.69 -17.85
C ILE A 241 -13.83 14.46 -17.17
N VAL A 242 -12.50 14.43 -17.01
CA VAL A 242 -11.82 13.32 -16.34
C VAL A 242 -12.17 13.32 -14.86
N LYS A 243 -12.13 14.49 -14.21
CA LYS A 243 -12.47 14.63 -12.79
C LYS A 243 -13.88 14.12 -12.49
N GLU A 244 -14.88 14.53 -13.28
CA GLU A 244 -16.27 14.06 -13.11
C GLU A 244 -16.35 12.53 -13.18
N LYS A 245 -15.63 11.91 -14.13
CA LYS A 245 -15.65 10.46 -14.32
C LYS A 245 -14.95 9.70 -13.20
N VAL A 246 -13.84 10.25 -12.69
CA VAL A 246 -13.14 9.68 -11.53
C VAL A 246 -14.04 9.78 -10.29
N GLU A 247 -14.65 10.95 -10.04
CA GLU A 247 -15.61 11.15 -8.94
C GLU A 247 -16.80 10.19 -9.04
N GLY A 248 -17.36 10.02 -10.25
CA GLY A 248 -18.43 9.07 -10.53
C GLY A 248 -18.04 7.62 -10.24
N ALA A 249 -16.85 7.19 -10.69
CA ALA A 249 -16.35 5.84 -10.41
C ALA A 249 -16.14 5.61 -8.90
N LEU A 250 -15.61 6.61 -8.18
CA LEU A 250 -15.43 6.53 -6.72
C LEU A 250 -16.75 6.55 -5.96
N LYS A 251 -17.78 7.20 -6.50
CA LYS A 251 -19.13 7.13 -5.95
C LYS A 251 -19.75 5.74 -6.12
N GLU A 252 -19.55 5.11 -7.28
CA GLU A 252 -19.99 3.74 -7.53
C GLU A 252 -19.30 2.76 -6.57
N THR A 253 -17.97 2.81 -6.48
CA THR A 253 -17.25 1.93 -5.54
C THR A 253 -17.56 2.24 -4.07
N GLY A 254 -17.82 3.50 -3.73
CA GLY A 254 -18.24 3.91 -2.39
C GLY A 254 -19.59 3.33 -1.99
N ALA A 255 -20.55 3.25 -2.91
CA ALA A 255 -21.84 2.60 -2.66
C ALA A 255 -21.67 1.12 -2.31
N VAL A 256 -20.78 0.41 -3.00
CA VAL A 256 -20.42 -0.99 -2.69
C VAL A 256 -19.86 -1.11 -1.27
N LEU A 257 -18.90 -0.26 -0.91
CA LEU A 257 -18.25 -0.31 0.40
C LEU A 257 -19.23 0.00 1.54
N ILE A 258 -20.12 0.98 1.35
CA ILE A 258 -21.14 1.33 2.33
C ILE A 258 -22.13 0.19 2.53
N GLU A 259 -22.63 -0.43 1.46
CA GLU A 259 -23.56 -1.58 1.55
C GLU A 259 -22.88 -2.77 2.23
N LYS A 260 -21.66 -3.10 1.80
CA LYS A 260 -20.96 -4.32 2.21
C LYS A 260 -20.44 -4.26 3.65
N TYR A 261 -19.93 -3.12 4.07
CA TYR A 261 -19.22 -2.96 5.35
C TYR A 261 -19.92 -2.02 6.34
N GLY A 262 -21.01 -1.36 5.93
CA GLY A 262 -21.73 -0.43 6.80
C GLY A 262 -20.92 0.81 7.16
N PHE A 263 -19.99 1.25 6.31
CA PHE A 263 -19.28 2.52 6.52
C PHE A 263 -20.28 3.67 6.64
N ASP A 264 -20.03 4.60 7.56
CA ASP A 264 -20.80 5.83 7.62
C ASP A 264 -20.62 6.61 6.31
N LYS A 265 -21.74 6.96 5.68
CA LYS A 265 -21.75 7.58 4.35
C LYS A 265 -21.00 8.91 4.33
N VAL A 266 -21.20 9.76 5.34
CA VAL A 266 -20.58 11.10 5.40
C VAL A 266 -19.07 10.97 5.63
N GLN A 267 -18.65 10.06 6.50
CA GLN A 267 -17.24 9.77 6.71
C GLN A 267 -16.58 9.19 5.47
N HIS A 268 -17.27 8.31 4.74
CA HIS A 268 -16.75 7.72 3.51
C HIS A 268 -16.66 8.74 2.38
N GLU A 269 -17.65 9.61 2.21
CA GLU A 269 -17.59 10.75 1.26
C GLU A 269 -16.42 11.68 1.61
N GLY A 270 -16.23 12.02 2.89
CA GLY A 270 -15.07 12.79 3.33
C GLY A 270 -13.72 12.08 3.12
N TYR A 271 -13.69 10.74 3.12
CA TYR A 271 -12.51 9.96 2.72
C TYR A 271 -12.25 10.08 1.22
N VAL A 272 -13.28 9.92 0.38
CA VAL A 272 -13.18 10.09 -1.09
C VAL A 272 -12.66 11.49 -1.43
N ASP A 273 -13.17 12.55 -0.78
CA ASP A 273 -12.71 13.92 -0.99
C ASP A 273 -11.22 14.09 -0.64
N LYS A 274 -10.75 13.46 0.44
CA LYS A 274 -9.32 13.45 0.77
C LYS A 274 -8.53 12.78 -0.35
N ILE A 275 -9.00 11.66 -0.90
CA ILE A 275 -8.32 10.95 -1.98
C ILE A 275 -8.24 11.78 -3.25
N ILE A 276 -9.32 12.44 -3.66
CA ILE A 276 -9.32 13.32 -4.82
C ILE A 276 -8.32 14.48 -4.64
N ASN A 277 -8.26 15.07 -3.45
CA ASN A 277 -7.30 16.12 -3.15
C ASN A 277 -5.84 15.64 -3.21
N ARG A 278 -5.58 14.35 -2.89
CA ARG A 278 -4.24 13.75 -3.07
C ARG A 278 -3.83 13.73 -4.55
N PHE A 279 -4.76 13.38 -5.45
CA PHE A 279 -4.48 13.37 -6.90
C PHE A 279 -4.31 14.77 -7.48
N LEU A 280 -4.90 15.79 -6.84
CA LEU A 280 -4.75 17.21 -7.21
C LEU A 280 -3.49 17.86 -6.63
N ASN A 281 -2.67 17.16 -5.85
CA ASN A 281 -1.46 17.75 -5.28
C ASN A 281 -0.36 17.86 -6.35
N PRO A 282 0.06 19.08 -6.76
CA PRO A 282 1.05 19.26 -7.83
C PRO A 282 2.42 18.69 -7.46
N ASP A 283 2.76 18.64 -6.17
CA ASP A 283 4.03 18.13 -5.68
C ASP A 283 4.14 16.60 -5.72
N LEU A 284 3.00 15.93 -5.94
CA LEU A 284 2.89 14.47 -5.99
C LEU A 284 2.47 13.99 -7.39
N SER A 285 2.40 14.90 -8.37
CA SER A 285 1.91 14.57 -9.70
C SER A 285 2.80 13.52 -10.34
N ASP A 286 2.16 12.46 -10.80
CA ASP A 286 2.80 11.30 -11.40
C ASP A 286 2.47 11.20 -12.89
N GLU A 287 3.29 10.48 -13.65
CA GLU A 287 3.02 10.18 -15.05
C GLU A 287 1.87 9.18 -15.17
N VAL A 288 0.90 9.46 -16.07
CA VAL A 288 -0.19 8.51 -16.35
C VAL A 288 0.36 7.17 -16.82
N THR A 289 1.55 7.16 -17.44
CA THR A 289 2.21 5.95 -17.92
C THR A 289 2.75 5.09 -16.77
N ARG A 290 3.29 5.73 -15.72
CA ARG A 290 3.76 5.04 -14.50
C ARG A 290 2.58 4.51 -13.70
N VAL A 291 1.55 5.34 -13.51
CA VAL A 291 0.35 4.94 -12.76
C VAL A 291 -0.44 3.90 -13.52
N GLY A 292 -0.54 3.98 -14.85
CA GLY A 292 -1.30 3.10 -15.74
C GLY A 292 -0.67 1.72 -15.97
N ARG A 293 0.60 1.52 -15.61
CA ARG A 293 1.34 0.26 -15.84
C ARG A 293 0.65 -1.00 -15.28
N GLY A 294 0.85 -2.14 -15.93
CA GLY A 294 0.27 -3.43 -15.56
C GLY A 294 -1.25 -3.48 -15.71
N PRO A 295 -1.81 -3.17 -16.90
CA PRO A 295 -3.26 -3.10 -17.10
C PRO A 295 -3.95 -4.47 -17.02
N ILE A 296 -3.29 -5.57 -17.41
CA ILE A 296 -3.90 -6.92 -17.33
C ILE A 296 -4.17 -7.27 -15.87
N ARG A 297 -3.18 -7.08 -14.98
CA ARG A 297 -3.37 -7.30 -13.54
C ARG A 297 -4.51 -6.45 -12.97
N LYS A 298 -4.59 -5.17 -13.36
CA LYS A 298 -5.61 -4.23 -12.83
C LYS A 298 -7.02 -4.46 -13.37
N LEU A 299 -7.13 -5.07 -14.54
CA LEU A 299 -8.37 -5.57 -15.12
C LEU A 299 -8.73 -6.98 -14.62
N GLY A 300 -7.89 -7.59 -13.78
CA GLY A 300 -8.17 -8.90 -13.21
C GLY A 300 -9.42 -8.92 -12.31
N PRO A 301 -10.07 -10.08 -12.15
CA PRO A 301 -11.37 -10.22 -11.49
C PRO A 301 -11.41 -9.78 -10.03
N LYS A 302 -10.26 -9.77 -9.35
CA LYS A 302 -10.13 -9.46 -7.92
C LYS A 302 -9.48 -8.11 -7.63
N ASP A 303 -9.11 -7.36 -8.67
CA ASP A 303 -8.40 -6.08 -8.54
C ASP A 303 -9.37 -4.89 -8.67
N ARG A 304 -8.82 -3.69 -8.73
CA ARG A 304 -9.47 -2.38 -8.47
C ARG A 304 -10.53 -1.92 -9.46
N LEU A 305 -10.75 -2.61 -10.59
CA LEU A 305 -11.71 -2.18 -11.61
C LEU A 305 -12.86 -3.17 -11.77
N VAL A 306 -12.54 -4.42 -12.13
CA VAL A 306 -13.57 -5.44 -12.40
C VAL A 306 -14.30 -5.84 -11.14
N ARG A 307 -13.57 -6.09 -10.05
CA ARG A 307 -14.18 -6.51 -8.79
C ARG A 307 -15.24 -5.52 -8.27
N PRO A 308 -14.95 -4.21 -8.10
CA PRO A 308 -15.98 -3.28 -7.64
C PRO A 308 -17.14 -3.14 -8.64
N ALA A 309 -16.90 -3.24 -9.95
CA ALA A 309 -17.98 -3.16 -10.94
C ALA A 309 -18.93 -4.37 -10.89
N VAL A 310 -18.39 -5.57 -10.67
CA VAL A 310 -19.20 -6.78 -10.42
C VAL A 310 -19.96 -6.65 -9.11
N GLU A 311 -19.29 -6.26 -8.02
CA GLU A 311 -19.95 -6.08 -6.72
C GLU A 311 -21.01 -4.96 -6.76
N TYR A 312 -20.85 -3.92 -7.60
CA TYR A 312 -21.87 -2.88 -7.80
C TYR A 312 -23.15 -3.45 -8.43
N LEU A 313 -23.02 -4.25 -9.50
CA LEU A 313 -24.15 -4.94 -10.12
C LEU A 313 -24.88 -5.86 -9.14
N GLU A 314 -24.15 -6.54 -8.26
CA GLU A 314 -24.70 -7.52 -7.32
C GLU A 314 -25.34 -6.90 -6.07
N ARG A 315 -24.79 -5.79 -5.58
CA ARG A 315 -25.18 -5.19 -4.29
C ARG A 315 -26.03 -3.94 -4.42
N VAL A 316 -25.72 -3.11 -5.41
CA VAL A 316 -26.44 -1.86 -5.69
C VAL A 316 -27.57 -2.11 -6.70
N GLU A 317 -27.51 -3.22 -7.45
CA GLU A 317 -28.51 -3.63 -8.45
C GLU A 317 -28.71 -2.60 -9.59
N GLU A 318 -27.65 -1.84 -9.89
CA GLU A 318 -27.60 -0.83 -10.96
C GLU A 318 -26.43 -1.09 -11.91
N ASP A 319 -26.48 -0.55 -13.14
CA ASP A 319 -25.37 -0.63 -14.08
C ASP A 319 -24.27 0.39 -13.69
N PRO A 320 -22.99 -0.02 -13.53
CA PRO A 320 -21.90 0.89 -13.13
C PRO A 320 -21.36 1.67 -14.33
N HIS A 321 -21.99 2.79 -14.65
CA HIS A 321 -21.69 3.61 -15.83
C HIS A 321 -20.24 4.13 -15.87
N TYR A 322 -19.72 4.62 -14.75
CA TYR A 322 -18.39 5.24 -14.70
C TYR A 322 -17.27 4.20 -14.64
N LEU A 323 -17.41 3.13 -13.86
CA LEU A 323 -16.44 2.04 -13.85
C LEU A 323 -16.36 1.34 -15.22
N VAL A 324 -17.49 1.16 -15.90
CA VAL A 324 -17.52 0.62 -17.27
C VAL A 324 -16.71 1.51 -18.23
N GLU A 325 -16.83 2.82 -18.10
CA GLU A 325 -16.05 3.77 -18.88
C GLU A 325 -14.54 3.69 -18.59
N VAL A 326 -14.17 3.61 -17.32
CA VAL A 326 -12.77 3.42 -16.91
C VAL A 326 -12.20 2.11 -17.44
N ILE A 327 -12.96 1.02 -17.38
CA ILE A 327 -12.55 -0.28 -17.92
C ILE A 327 -12.37 -0.20 -19.44
N ALA A 328 -13.28 0.47 -20.15
CA ALA A 328 -13.15 0.68 -21.59
C ALA A 328 -11.91 1.52 -21.94
N ALA A 329 -11.63 2.59 -21.18
CA ALA A 329 -10.39 3.37 -21.33
C ALA A 329 -9.13 2.52 -21.07
N ALA A 330 -9.16 1.65 -20.06
CA ALA A 330 -8.08 0.74 -19.75
C ALA A 330 -7.82 -0.28 -20.88
N LEU A 331 -8.86 -0.79 -21.54
CA LEU A 331 -8.73 -1.67 -22.70
C LEU A 331 -8.10 -0.95 -23.92
N SER A 332 -8.31 0.35 -24.06
CA SER A 332 -7.68 1.19 -25.10
C SER A 332 -6.27 1.68 -24.74
N TYR A 333 -5.78 1.38 -23.53
CA TYR A 333 -4.50 1.91 -23.04
C TYR A 333 -3.29 1.30 -23.77
N LYS A 334 -2.36 2.16 -24.17
CA LYS A 334 -1.15 1.79 -24.91
C LYS A 334 0.10 2.33 -24.21
N ASN A 335 1.08 1.47 -24.01
CA ASN A 335 2.40 1.87 -23.53
C ASN A 335 3.48 0.88 -24.02
N GLU A 336 4.35 1.33 -24.92
CA GLU A 336 5.43 0.51 -25.49
C GLU A 336 6.55 0.14 -24.50
N ALA A 337 6.59 0.77 -23.33
CA ALA A 337 7.53 0.42 -22.27
C ALA A 337 6.98 -0.62 -21.29
N ASP A 338 5.69 -0.97 -21.38
CA ASP A 338 5.01 -1.90 -20.48
C ASP A 338 4.63 -3.20 -21.21
N SER A 339 5.19 -4.33 -20.77
CA SER A 339 4.92 -5.63 -21.38
C SER A 339 3.46 -6.07 -21.25
N GLU A 340 2.78 -5.77 -20.14
CA GLU A 340 1.36 -6.10 -19.97
C GLU A 340 0.48 -5.22 -20.88
N ALA A 341 0.87 -3.97 -21.13
CA ALA A 341 0.14 -3.11 -22.05
C ALA A 341 0.28 -3.60 -23.50
N LYS A 342 1.46 -4.08 -23.91
CA LYS A 342 1.65 -4.72 -25.22
C LYS A 342 0.79 -5.97 -25.37
N GLU A 343 0.86 -6.87 -24.39
CA GLU A 343 0.07 -8.10 -24.38
C GLU A 343 -1.44 -7.80 -24.45
N LEU A 344 -1.90 -6.79 -23.72
CA LEU A 344 -3.29 -6.34 -23.79
C LEU A 344 -3.67 -5.90 -25.21
N GLN A 345 -2.86 -5.07 -25.85
CA GLN A 345 -3.13 -4.59 -27.20
C GLN A 345 -3.08 -5.72 -28.25
N GLU A 346 -2.16 -6.68 -28.11
CA GLU A 346 -2.13 -7.89 -28.93
C GLU A 346 -3.44 -8.69 -28.80
N LYS A 347 -3.90 -8.94 -27.56
CA LYS A 347 -5.18 -9.64 -27.32
C LYS A 347 -6.37 -8.91 -27.95
N VAL A 348 -6.41 -7.57 -27.84
CA VAL A 348 -7.47 -6.73 -28.40
C VAL A 348 -7.44 -6.76 -29.94
N LEU A 349 -6.26 -6.71 -30.55
CA LEU A 349 -6.11 -6.76 -32.02
C LEU A 349 -6.48 -8.14 -32.59
N ASP A 350 -6.07 -9.22 -31.94
CA ASP A 350 -6.25 -10.58 -32.44
C ASP A 350 -7.69 -11.10 -32.26
N HIS A 351 -8.31 -10.80 -31.12
CA HIS A 351 -9.59 -11.39 -30.71
C HIS A 351 -10.73 -10.38 -30.55
N GLY A 352 -10.42 -9.08 -30.61
CA GLY A 352 -11.35 -8.00 -30.31
C GLY A 352 -11.43 -7.66 -28.81
N PRO A 353 -11.89 -6.44 -28.47
CA PRO A 353 -11.89 -5.91 -27.11
C PRO A 353 -12.74 -6.74 -26.13
N THR A 354 -13.91 -7.22 -26.57
CA THR A 354 -14.81 -8.02 -25.73
C THR A 354 -14.18 -9.35 -25.34
N ALA A 355 -13.51 -10.03 -26.27
CA ALA A 355 -12.88 -11.32 -26.02
C ALA A 355 -11.65 -11.16 -25.11
N ALA A 356 -10.85 -10.10 -25.33
CA ALA A 356 -9.73 -9.76 -24.47
C ALA A 356 -10.21 -9.45 -23.03
N PHE A 357 -11.23 -8.61 -22.88
CA PHE A 357 -11.77 -8.29 -21.56
C PHE A 357 -12.29 -9.53 -20.83
N LYS A 358 -13.07 -10.37 -21.51
CA LYS A 358 -13.60 -11.63 -20.96
C LYS A 358 -12.50 -12.54 -20.42
N ASP A 359 -11.42 -12.71 -21.18
CA ASP A 359 -10.27 -13.55 -20.80
C ASP A 359 -9.60 -13.01 -19.54
N ILE A 360 -9.29 -11.70 -19.52
CA ILE A 360 -8.59 -11.04 -18.42
C ILE A 360 -9.45 -10.94 -17.16
N SER A 361 -10.73 -10.62 -17.32
CA SER A 361 -11.67 -10.43 -16.22
C SER A 361 -12.23 -11.76 -15.68
N GLU A 362 -11.93 -12.88 -16.33
CA GLU A 362 -12.49 -14.22 -16.04
C GLU A 362 -14.04 -14.27 -15.98
N LEU A 363 -14.71 -13.36 -16.68
CA LEU A 363 -16.18 -13.29 -16.69
C LEU A 363 -16.74 -14.11 -17.85
N ASN A 364 -17.98 -14.59 -17.69
CA ASN A 364 -18.69 -15.23 -18.80
C ASN A 364 -19.10 -14.20 -19.86
N ALA A 365 -19.14 -14.61 -21.14
CA ALA A 365 -19.53 -13.71 -22.25
C ALA A 365 -20.92 -13.08 -22.09
N ASN A 366 -21.83 -13.78 -21.40
CA ASN A 366 -23.19 -13.31 -21.13
C ASN A 366 -23.30 -12.47 -19.85
N HIS A 367 -22.19 -12.23 -19.14
CA HIS A 367 -22.20 -11.42 -17.92
C HIS A 367 -22.56 -9.96 -18.27
N ARG A 368 -23.43 -9.33 -17.46
CA ARG A 368 -23.92 -7.97 -17.72
C ARG A 368 -22.78 -6.96 -17.89
N LEU A 369 -21.76 -7.02 -17.04
CA LEU A 369 -20.57 -6.16 -17.14
C LEU A 369 -19.85 -6.28 -18.49
N VAL A 370 -19.74 -7.49 -19.06
CA VAL A 370 -19.07 -7.70 -20.36
C VAL A 370 -19.84 -6.98 -21.48
N GLN A 371 -21.17 -7.05 -21.46
CA GLN A 371 -22.03 -6.37 -22.43
C GLN A 371 -21.92 -4.84 -22.32
N LEU A 372 -21.91 -4.32 -21.09
CA LEU A 372 -21.76 -2.89 -20.84
C LEU A 372 -20.41 -2.36 -21.32
N VAL A 373 -19.33 -3.08 -21.02
CA VAL A 373 -17.97 -2.73 -21.46
C VAL A 373 -17.85 -2.80 -22.98
N GLU A 374 -18.40 -3.83 -23.62
CA GLU A 374 -18.43 -3.93 -25.09
C GLU A 374 -19.15 -2.72 -25.71
N GLN A 375 -20.33 -2.36 -25.20
CA GLN A 375 -21.08 -1.22 -25.70
C GLN A 375 -20.27 0.06 -25.53
N LYS A 376 -19.76 0.33 -24.32
CA LYS A 376 -19.05 1.55 -24.02
C LYS A 376 -17.75 1.68 -24.82
N TYR A 377 -17.02 0.59 -25.02
CA TYR A 377 -15.81 0.58 -25.85
C TYR A 377 -16.09 1.02 -27.29
N LYS A 378 -17.22 0.58 -27.88
CA LYS A 378 -17.66 1.00 -29.24
C LYS A 378 -18.14 2.44 -29.30
N GLU A 379 -18.60 3.01 -28.19
CA GLU A 379 -18.98 4.43 -28.13
C GLU A 379 -17.75 5.35 -28.05
N MET A 380 -16.63 4.83 -27.52
CA MET A 380 -15.38 5.56 -27.30
C MET A 380 -14.40 5.49 -28.47
N ASN A 381 -14.55 4.54 -29.40
CA ASN A 381 -13.65 4.31 -30.54
C ASN A 381 -14.46 4.11 -31.82
#